data_AF-A0A975H434-F1
#
_entry.id   AF-A0A975H434-F1
#
_cell.length_a   1.000
_cell.length_b   1.000
_cell.length_c   1.000
_cell.angle_alpha   90.00
_cell.angle_beta   90.00
_cell.angle_gamma   90.00
#
_symmetry.space_group_name_H-M   'P 1'
#
loop_
_entity.id
_entity.type
_entity.pdbx_description
1 polymer ?
#
loop_
_entity_poly.entity_id
_entity_poly.type
_entity_poly.pdbx_seq_one_letter_code
_entity_poly.pdbx_strand_id
1 'polypeptide(L)'
;MSDWRLLRQPLVWIALALAAWLGLALALIHISLDAFGRAQLAQWLAARTVLLMAVWMFAVVLAMLALRRWWLPRVVALPELAEQARAVVNATQPLHIKTRGQSHQQPLADAINALAAQRDALRGDITAEVMRANASLRLERNRLAALMAELTQSVVVCNRDGRVLLYNQHARRQFRTLTDTPPLAGGAELIGIGRSIYDVFDKQLVAHALVSIQKRLARGAAQPSAQFVTATPGGQLLRVQVAPVTEVGDGATALDGFVLMLDNITRSFEEESVRVRLLHGLTEGSRASLASLRAAVEMLGYDDLEPAMRDRFLAVLRDETATMVARVDAVARQSADSLRTRWPLEEMLGAEFVDVAVRQLGQQCRVPVAAGAVDAALWLKLDGFSMLQALVHLGQRMVEEFSVRALMLRLATHGARAQLDLVWTGPAMSTETVMGWEIDPMRSGGETLPLSVRDVIERHDAEMWFERDRVSHQGFFRFLLPLASSGDEVRERTMPVGSRSEFFDFDLLDATGGDTVRRTAAP
;
A
#
# COMPACT_ATOMS: atom_id res chain seq x y z
N MET A 1 -2.13 -58.09 -37.82
CA MET A 1 -1.48 -59.32 -38.36
C MET A 1 -1.08 -60.33 -37.26
N SER A 2 -1.68 -60.27 -36.06
CA SER A 2 -1.38 -61.13 -34.90
C SER A 2 -2.41 -62.26 -34.65
N ASP A 3 -3.58 -62.21 -35.28
CA ASP A 3 -4.71 -63.11 -34.93
C ASP A 3 -4.54 -64.57 -35.37
N TRP A 4 -3.68 -64.85 -36.35
CA TRP A 4 -3.57 -66.21 -36.90
C TRP A 4 -2.93 -67.21 -35.92
N ARG A 5 -2.14 -66.73 -34.95
CA ARG A 5 -1.51 -67.62 -33.95
C ARG A 5 -2.48 -68.04 -32.84
N LEU A 6 -3.39 -67.15 -32.43
CA LEU A 6 -4.40 -67.45 -31.40
C LEU A 6 -5.46 -68.45 -31.89
N LEU A 7 -5.69 -68.52 -33.20
CA LEU A 7 -6.66 -69.43 -33.80
C LEU A 7 -6.12 -70.83 -34.10
N ARG A 8 -4.79 -71.02 -34.10
CA ARG A 8 -4.17 -72.34 -34.39
C ARG A 8 -4.43 -73.36 -33.29
N GLN A 9 -4.35 -72.96 -32.02
CA GLN A 9 -4.58 -73.88 -30.91
C GLN A 9 -6.02 -74.41 -30.84
N PRO A 10 -7.08 -73.58 -30.89
CA PRO A 10 -8.45 -74.10 -30.90
C PRO A 10 -8.75 -74.93 -32.16
N LEU A 11 -8.16 -74.59 -33.31
CA LEU A 11 -8.29 -75.39 -34.54
C LEU A 11 -7.76 -76.82 -34.35
N VAL A 12 -6.57 -76.98 -33.76
CA VAL A 12 -5.98 -78.29 -33.51
C VAL A 12 -6.85 -79.10 -32.53
N TRP A 13 -7.32 -78.48 -31.45
CA TRP A 13 -8.19 -79.15 -30.49
C TRP A 13 -9.55 -79.56 -31.07
N ILE A 14 -10.17 -78.71 -31.90
CA ILE A 14 -11.45 -79.03 -32.57
C ILE A 14 -11.26 -80.16 -33.58
N ALA A 15 -10.20 -80.11 -34.39
CA ALA A 15 -9.88 -81.18 -35.33
C ALA A 15 -9.63 -82.51 -34.60
N LEU A 16 -8.87 -82.48 -33.51
CA LEU A 16 -8.54 -83.66 -32.71
C LEU A 16 -9.77 -84.22 -31.99
N ALA A 17 -10.65 -83.36 -31.47
CA ALA A 17 -11.93 -83.77 -30.87
C ALA A 17 -12.89 -84.39 -31.90
N LEU A 18 -13.00 -83.81 -33.09
CA LEU A 18 -13.79 -84.37 -34.20
C LEU A 18 -13.22 -85.69 -34.71
N ALA A 19 -11.89 -85.82 -34.78
CA ALA A 19 -11.22 -87.06 -35.16
C ALA A 19 -11.42 -88.15 -34.09
N ALA A 20 -11.30 -87.80 -32.81
CA ALA A 20 -11.55 -88.70 -31.70
C ALA A 20 -13.01 -89.17 -31.68
N TRP A 21 -13.96 -88.26 -31.93
CA TRP A 21 -15.39 -88.60 -32.03
C TRP A 21 -15.67 -89.56 -33.19
N LEU A 22 -15.09 -89.29 -34.36
CA LEU A 22 -15.25 -90.12 -35.55
C LEU A 22 -14.62 -91.51 -35.35
N GLY A 23 -13.46 -91.58 -34.70
CA GLY A 23 -12.81 -92.83 -34.31
C GLY A 23 -13.61 -93.62 -33.28
N LEU A 24 -14.20 -92.95 -32.28
CA LEU A 24 -15.06 -93.58 -31.27
C LEU A 24 -16.35 -94.13 -31.88
N ALA A 25 -16.99 -93.39 -32.80
CA ALA A 25 -18.15 -93.86 -33.54
C ALA A 25 -17.81 -95.11 -34.38
N LEU A 26 -16.65 -95.12 -35.03
CA LEU A 26 -16.17 -96.25 -35.82
C LEU A 26 -15.83 -97.48 -34.95
N ALA A 27 -15.24 -97.26 -33.77
CA ALA A 27 -14.94 -98.31 -32.81
C ALA A 27 -16.23 -98.93 -32.23
N LEU A 28 -17.23 -98.12 -31.89
CA LEU A 28 -18.54 -98.58 -31.44
C LEU A 28 -19.24 -99.44 -32.50
N ILE A 29 -19.21 -99.01 -33.76
CA ILE A 29 -19.73 -99.80 -34.88
C ILE A 29 -18.93 -101.11 -35.03
N HIS A 30 -17.61 -101.08 -34.93
CA HIS A 30 -16.79 -102.29 -35.07
C HIS A 30 -17.05 -103.33 -33.97
N ILE A 31 -17.36 -102.88 -32.75
CA ILE A 31 -17.67 -103.76 -31.62
C ILE A 31 -19.06 -104.40 -31.77
N SER A 32 -20.00 -103.76 -32.48
CA SER A 32 -21.38 -104.26 -32.64
C SER A 32 -21.57 -105.26 -33.79
N LEU A 33 -20.52 -105.65 -34.54
CA LEU A 33 -20.63 -106.55 -35.69
C LEU A 33 -19.93 -107.91 -35.51
N ASP A 34 -20.57 -108.98 -36.02
CA ASP A 34 -20.04 -110.34 -36.08
C ASP A 34 -18.78 -110.45 -36.96
N ALA A 35 -18.02 -111.56 -36.83
CA ALA A 35 -16.74 -111.77 -37.50
C ALA A 35 -16.81 -111.62 -39.03
N PHE A 36 -17.94 -111.98 -39.65
CA PHE A 36 -18.19 -111.78 -41.08
C PHE A 36 -18.49 -110.32 -41.45
N GLY A 37 -19.22 -109.60 -40.58
CA GLY A 37 -19.52 -108.18 -40.74
C GLY A 37 -18.30 -107.28 -40.60
N ARG A 38 -17.35 -107.64 -39.72
CA ARG A 38 -16.08 -106.90 -39.54
C ARG A 38 -15.21 -106.92 -40.79
N ALA A 39 -15.15 -108.05 -41.51
CA ALA A 39 -14.37 -108.18 -42.73
C ALA A 39 -14.94 -107.34 -43.90
N GLN A 40 -16.27 -107.33 -44.06
CA GLN A 40 -16.93 -106.49 -45.06
C GLN A 40 -16.81 -105.00 -44.74
N LEU A 41 -16.96 -104.62 -43.48
CA LEU A 41 -16.87 -103.23 -43.05
C LEU A 41 -15.45 -102.67 -43.28
N ALA A 42 -14.41 -103.47 -43.04
CA ALA A 42 -13.02 -103.10 -43.35
C ALA A 42 -12.79 -102.87 -44.86
N GLN A 43 -13.37 -103.70 -45.73
CA GLN A 43 -13.31 -103.53 -47.19
C GLN A 43 -14.06 -102.28 -47.66
N TRP A 44 -15.25 -102.02 -47.11
CA TRP A 44 -16.05 -100.85 -47.43
C TRP A 44 -15.41 -99.55 -46.94
N LEU A 45 -14.77 -99.58 -45.76
CA LEU A 45 -14.02 -98.44 -45.25
C LEU A 45 -12.77 -98.18 -46.08
N ALA A 46 -12.00 -99.23 -46.41
CA ALA A 46 -10.78 -99.11 -47.20
C ALA A 46 -11.07 -98.45 -48.57
N ALA A 47 -12.18 -98.81 -49.20
CA ALA A 47 -12.61 -98.24 -50.47
C ALA A 47 -13.13 -96.79 -50.39
N ARG A 48 -13.49 -96.29 -49.19
CA ARG A 48 -14.14 -94.97 -49.00
C ARG A 48 -13.42 -94.03 -48.03
N THR A 49 -12.16 -94.34 -47.68
CA THR A 49 -11.32 -93.54 -46.78
C THR A 49 -11.20 -92.07 -47.20
N VAL A 50 -11.06 -91.81 -48.50
CA VAL A 50 -10.96 -90.44 -49.07
C VAL A 50 -12.24 -89.64 -48.80
N LEU A 51 -13.40 -90.28 -48.88
CA LEU A 51 -14.70 -89.65 -48.68
C LEU A 51 -14.93 -89.30 -47.19
N LEU A 52 -14.50 -90.17 -46.28
CA LEU A 52 -14.51 -89.91 -44.84
C LEU A 52 -13.58 -88.75 -44.45
N MET A 53 -12.37 -88.69 -45.02
CA MET A 53 -11.48 -87.54 -44.82
C MET A 53 -12.09 -86.23 -45.34
N ALA A 54 -12.76 -86.26 -46.49
CA ALA A 54 -13.41 -85.07 -47.05
C ALA A 54 -14.55 -84.55 -46.15
N VAL A 55 -15.41 -85.45 -45.65
CA VAL A 55 -16.50 -85.08 -44.72
C VAL A 55 -15.93 -84.53 -43.40
N TRP A 56 -14.86 -85.14 -42.88
CA TRP A 56 -14.19 -84.65 -41.67
C TRP A 56 -13.58 -83.26 -41.88
N MET A 57 -12.86 -83.04 -42.98
CA MET A 57 -12.33 -81.72 -43.35
C MET A 57 -13.45 -80.68 -43.48
N PHE A 58 -14.57 -81.04 -44.10
CA PHE A 58 -15.72 -80.15 -44.25
C PHE A 58 -16.32 -79.77 -42.88
N ALA A 59 -16.49 -80.74 -41.98
CA ALA A 59 -16.97 -80.51 -40.61
C ALA A 59 -16.03 -79.58 -39.82
N VAL A 60 -14.72 -79.75 -39.95
CA VAL A 60 -13.72 -78.88 -39.31
C VAL A 60 -13.81 -77.44 -39.85
N VAL A 61 -13.95 -77.25 -41.16
CA VAL A 61 -14.10 -75.92 -41.77
C VAL A 61 -15.39 -75.23 -41.30
N LEU A 62 -16.49 -75.98 -41.19
CA LEU A 62 -17.79 -75.45 -40.77
C LEU A 62 -17.78 -75.07 -39.28
N ALA A 63 -17.19 -75.91 -38.42
CA ALA A 63 -16.97 -75.60 -37.01
C ALA A 63 -16.08 -74.36 -36.84
N MET A 64 -15.05 -74.22 -37.69
CA MET A 64 -14.17 -73.04 -37.68
C MET A 64 -14.89 -71.76 -38.08
N LEU A 65 -15.75 -71.81 -39.10
CA LEU A 65 -16.59 -70.68 -39.51
C LEU A 65 -17.58 -70.27 -38.42
N ALA A 66 -18.21 -71.25 -37.75
CA ALA A 66 -19.10 -71.00 -36.62
C ALA A 66 -18.36 -70.36 -35.45
N LEU A 67 -17.18 -70.89 -35.08
CA LEU A 67 -16.33 -70.33 -34.03
C LEU A 67 -15.87 -68.91 -34.39
N ARG A 68 -15.47 -68.69 -35.65
CA ARG A 68 -15.04 -67.38 -36.13
C ARG A 68 -16.15 -66.34 -36.08
N ARG A 69 -17.37 -66.73 -36.43
CA ARG A 69 -18.50 -65.81 -36.51
C ARG A 69 -19.14 -65.53 -35.15
N TRP A 70 -19.12 -66.49 -34.22
CA TRP A 70 -19.88 -66.40 -32.97
C TRP A 70 -19.00 -66.23 -31.72
N TRP A 71 -17.77 -66.75 -31.71
CA TRP A 71 -16.89 -66.74 -30.53
C TRP A 71 -15.89 -65.59 -30.54
N LEU A 72 -15.18 -65.37 -31.66
CA LEU A 72 -14.18 -64.31 -31.77
C LEU A 72 -14.72 -62.90 -31.43
N PRO A 73 -15.91 -62.48 -31.87
CA PRO A 73 -16.44 -61.16 -31.54
C PRO A 73 -16.71 -60.97 -30.04
N ARG A 74 -16.90 -62.06 -29.27
CA ARG A 74 -17.15 -62.01 -27.82
C ARG A 74 -15.85 -61.93 -27.02
N VAL A 75 -14.79 -62.60 -27.48
CA VAL A 75 -13.52 -62.69 -26.75
C VAL A 75 -12.64 -61.45 -26.96
N VAL A 76 -12.66 -60.85 -28.15
CA VAL A 76 -11.82 -59.68 -28.48
C VAL A 76 -12.32 -58.38 -27.84
N ALA A 77 -13.61 -58.30 -27.48
CA ALA A 77 -14.22 -57.06 -26.99
C ALA A 77 -13.89 -56.73 -25.51
N LEU A 78 -13.45 -57.71 -24.71
CA LEU A 78 -13.03 -57.52 -23.30
C LEU A 78 -11.71 -56.73 -23.15
N PRO A 79 -10.62 -57.06 -23.86
CA PRO A 79 -9.37 -56.31 -23.75
C PRO A 79 -9.48 -54.88 -24.30
N GLU A 80 -10.29 -54.63 -25.33
CA GLU A 80 -10.53 -53.26 -25.84
C GLU A 80 -11.22 -52.37 -24.81
N LEU A 81 -12.21 -52.89 -24.09
CA LEU A 81 -12.87 -52.15 -22.99
C LEU A 81 -11.90 -51.87 -21.84
N ALA A 82 -11.00 -52.80 -21.53
CA ALA A 82 -9.99 -52.60 -20.49
C ALA A 82 -8.97 -51.52 -20.88
N GLU A 83 -8.54 -51.47 -22.14
CA GLU A 83 -7.68 -50.39 -22.64
C GLU A 83 -8.40 -49.03 -22.63
N GLN A 84 -9.65 -48.98 -23.09
CA GLN A 84 -10.44 -47.75 -23.08
C GLN A 84 -10.70 -47.25 -21.65
N ALA A 85 -10.97 -48.15 -20.69
CA ALA A 85 -11.11 -47.78 -19.29
C ALA A 85 -9.79 -47.23 -18.70
N ARG A 86 -8.64 -47.83 -19.02
CA ARG A 86 -7.32 -47.30 -18.60
C ARG A 86 -7.03 -45.93 -19.21
N ALA A 87 -7.43 -45.70 -20.45
CA ALA A 87 -7.30 -44.39 -21.09
C ALA A 87 -8.13 -43.32 -20.38
N VAL A 88 -9.36 -43.63 -19.96
CA VAL A 88 -10.24 -42.70 -19.20
C VAL A 88 -9.69 -42.41 -17.79
N VAL A 89 -9.09 -43.40 -17.14
CA VAL A 89 -8.45 -43.20 -15.82
C VAL A 89 -7.28 -42.22 -15.90
N ASN A 90 -6.44 -42.35 -16.93
CA ASN A 90 -5.23 -41.54 -17.10
C ASN A 90 -5.46 -40.22 -17.85
N ALA A 91 -6.59 -40.05 -18.53
CA ALA A 91 -6.90 -38.83 -19.25
C ALA A 91 -7.14 -37.65 -18.28
N THR A 92 -6.48 -36.53 -18.55
CA THR A 92 -6.70 -35.24 -17.87
C THR A 92 -7.95 -34.52 -18.38
N GLN A 93 -8.48 -34.94 -19.53
CA GLN A 93 -9.67 -34.39 -20.17
C GLN A 93 -10.80 -35.44 -20.21
N PRO A 94 -12.08 -35.00 -20.17
CA PRO A 94 -13.22 -35.91 -20.13
C PRO A 94 -13.30 -36.73 -21.42
N LEU A 95 -13.03 -38.03 -21.30
CA LEU A 95 -13.04 -38.98 -22.41
C LEU A 95 -14.20 -39.96 -22.20
N HIS A 96 -14.98 -40.20 -23.25
CA HIS A 96 -16.14 -41.12 -23.19
C HIS A 96 -15.84 -42.41 -23.95
N ILE A 97 -16.15 -43.54 -23.34
CA ILE A 97 -16.03 -44.86 -23.95
C ILE A 97 -17.20 -45.05 -24.92
N LYS A 98 -16.91 -45.23 -26.22
CA LYS A 98 -17.90 -45.56 -27.25
C LYS A 98 -17.91 -47.07 -27.52
N THR A 99 -18.98 -47.76 -27.12
CA THR A 99 -19.16 -49.18 -27.44
C THR A 99 -19.54 -49.36 -28.92
N ARG A 100 -18.73 -50.09 -29.68
CA ARG A 100 -19.09 -50.54 -31.04
C ARG A 100 -20.08 -51.70 -30.97
N GLY A 101 -21.36 -51.39 -30.73
CA GLY A 101 -22.49 -52.16 -31.25
C GLY A 101 -22.87 -53.53 -30.64
N GLN A 102 -22.45 -53.89 -29.42
CA GLN A 102 -22.92 -55.13 -28.76
C GLN A 102 -23.71 -54.82 -27.47
N SER A 103 -24.99 -55.22 -27.42
CA SER A 103 -25.92 -54.83 -26.34
C SER A 103 -25.55 -55.37 -24.96
N HIS A 104 -24.71 -56.41 -24.87
CA HIS A 104 -24.31 -56.99 -23.60
C HIS A 104 -23.24 -56.17 -22.85
N GLN A 105 -22.54 -55.26 -23.54
CA GLN A 105 -21.43 -54.47 -22.98
C GLN A 105 -21.76 -53.01 -22.72
N GLN A 106 -22.90 -52.53 -23.24
CA GLN A 106 -23.45 -51.21 -22.95
C GLN A 106 -23.57 -50.90 -21.45
N PRO A 107 -24.16 -51.77 -20.59
CA PRO A 107 -24.34 -51.43 -19.18
C PRO A 107 -23.02 -51.23 -18.42
N LEU A 108 -21.95 -51.95 -18.79
CA LEU A 108 -20.64 -51.77 -18.16
C LEU A 108 -19.96 -50.49 -18.66
N ALA A 109 -20.04 -50.19 -19.95
CA ALA A 109 -19.52 -48.94 -20.49
C ALA A 109 -20.25 -47.72 -19.92
N ASP A 110 -21.57 -47.82 -19.73
CA ASP A 110 -22.38 -46.78 -19.12
C ASP A 110 -22.01 -46.56 -17.64
N ALA A 111 -21.77 -47.64 -16.88
CA ALA A 111 -21.31 -47.55 -15.50
C ALA A 111 -19.91 -46.90 -15.39
N ILE A 112 -18.98 -47.25 -16.28
CA ILE A 112 -17.64 -46.65 -16.31
C ILE A 112 -17.71 -45.17 -16.72
N ASN A 113 -18.51 -44.83 -17.72
CA ASN A 113 -18.73 -43.45 -18.14
C ASN A 113 -19.39 -42.61 -17.03
N ALA A 114 -20.36 -43.17 -16.30
CA ALA A 114 -20.98 -42.50 -15.16
C ALA A 114 -19.97 -42.20 -14.04
N LEU A 115 -19.09 -43.16 -13.73
CA LEU A 115 -18.05 -42.99 -12.71
C LEU A 115 -16.97 -41.98 -13.14
N ALA A 116 -16.61 -41.98 -14.43
CA ALA A 116 -15.72 -40.97 -15.01
C ALA A 116 -16.33 -39.57 -14.94
N ALA A 117 -17.61 -39.43 -15.29
CA ALA A 117 -18.33 -38.16 -15.19
C ALA A 117 -18.42 -37.65 -13.74
N GLN A 118 -18.68 -38.53 -12.78
CA GLN A 118 -18.73 -38.15 -11.35
C GLN A 118 -17.36 -37.68 -10.84
N ARG A 119 -16.27 -38.37 -11.22
CA ARG A 119 -14.90 -37.95 -10.88
C ARG A 119 -14.56 -36.58 -11.47
N ASP A 120 -14.89 -36.37 -12.75
CA ASP A 120 -14.55 -35.13 -13.44
C ASP A 120 -15.36 -33.95 -12.87
N ALA A 121 -16.63 -34.17 -12.48
CA ALA A 121 -17.43 -33.20 -11.74
C ALA A 121 -16.79 -32.83 -10.39
N LEU A 122 -16.40 -33.83 -9.58
CA LEU A 122 -15.77 -33.59 -8.28
C LEU A 122 -14.44 -32.83 -8.40
N ARG A 123 -13.61 -33.17 -9.40
CA ARG A 123 -12.37 -32.42 -9.71
C ARG A 123 -12.67 -30.98 -10.13
N GLY A 124 -13.73 -30.77 -10.91
CA GLY A 124 -14.23 -29.45 -11.28
C GLY A 124 -14.63 -28.62 -10.06
N ASP A 125 -15.40 -29.21 -9.15
CA ASP A 125 -15.87 -28.55 -7.91
C ASP A 125 -14.70 -28.15 -7.00
N ILE A 126 -13.75 -29.07 -6.76
CA ILE A 126 -12.54 -28.78 -5.97
C ILE A 126 -11.74 -27.64 -6.61
N THR A 127 -11.54 -27.68 -7.93
CA THR A 127 -10.81 -26.63 -8.64
C THR A 127 -11.53 -25.28 -8.52
N ALA A 128 -12.86 -25.27 -8.64
CA ALA A 128 -13.67 -24.07 -8.50
C ALA A 128 -13.66 -23.52 -7.06
N GLU A 129 -13.62 -24.38 -6.04
CA GLU A 129 -13.52 -23.97 -4.64
C GLU A 129 -12.13 -23.40 -4.31
N VAL A 130 -11.05 -24.04 -4.76
CA VAL A 130 -9.67 -23.54 -4.61
C VAL A 130 -9.51 -22.19 -5.29
N MET A 131 -10.07 -22.02 -6.49
CA MET A 131 -10.04 -20.74 -7.21
C MET A 131 -10.81 -19.63 -6.45
N ARG A 132 -11.95 -19.96 -5.83
CA ARG A 132 -12.72 -19.02 -5.00
C ARG A 132 -11.96 -18.62 -3.73
N ALA A 133 -11.40 -19.60 -3.01
CA ALA A 133 -10.61 -19.34 -1.80
C ALA A 133 -9.34 -18.52 -2.09
N ASN A 134 -8.65 -18.81 -3.20
CA ASN A 134 -7.50 -18.02 -3.62
C ASN A 134 -7.88 -16.61 -4.09
N ALA A 135 -9.05 -16.43 -4.69
CA ALA A 135 -9.52 -15.11 -5.12
C ALA A 135 -9.78 -14.16 -3.94
N SER A 136 -10.42 -14.65 -2.87
CA SER A 136 -10.66 -13.85 -1.66
C SER A 136 -9.34 -13.45 -0.97
N LEU A 137 -8.41 -14.39 -0.84
CA LEU A 137 -7.08 -14.13 -0.28
C LEU A 137 -6.30 -13.09 -1.11
N ARG A 138 -6.36 -13.19 -2.44
CA ARG A 138 -5.73 -12.20 -3.33
C ARG A 138 -6.35 -10.82 -3.17
N LEU A 139 -7.66 -10.72 -2.98
CA LEU A 139 -8.36 -9.45 -2.82
C LEU A 139 -8.00 -8.79 -1.48
N GLU A 140 -7.96 -9.55 -0.40
CA GLU A 140 -7.49 -9.09 0.92
C GLU A 140 -6.03 -8.62 0.87
N ARG A 141 -5.14 -9.44 0.28
CA ARG A 141 -3.73 -9.09 0.10
C ARG A 141 -3.57 -7.81 -0.72
N ASN A 142 -4.32 -7.67 -1.82
CA ASN A 142 -4.28 -6.48 -2.65
C ASN A 142 -4.83 -5.24 -1.93
N ARG A 143 -5.85 -5.41 -1.07
CA ARG A 143 -6.39 -4.31 -0.25
C ARG A 143 -5.38 -3.86 0.79
N LEU A 144 -4.67 -4.77 1.45
CA LEU A 144 -3.58 -4.45 2.38
C LEU A 144 -2.43 -3.73 1.66
N ALA A 145 -2.04 -4.22 0.48
CA ALA A 145 -1.03 -3.57 -0.36
C ALA A 145 -1.43 -2.12 -0.74
N ALA A 146 -2.69 -1.90 -1.11
CA ALA A 146 -3.20 -0.58 -1.42
C ALA A 146 -3.19 0.35 -0.19
N LEU A 147 -3.65 -0.14 0.97
CA LEU A 147 -3.60 0.63 2.22
C LEU A 147 -2.17 0.97 2.63
N MET A 148 -1.22 0.06 2.45
CA MET A 148 0.21 0.31 2.74
C MET A 148 0.82 1.35 1.78
N ALA A 149 0.35 1.43 0.54
CA ALA A 149 0.80 2.42 -0.44
C ALA A 149 0.31 3.84 -0.12
N GLU A 150 -0.89 3.97 0.46
CA GLU A 150 -1.46 5.28 0.86
C GLU A 150 -0.93 5.80 2.21
N LEU A 151 -0.19 5.00 2.97
CA LEU A 151 0.45 5.48 4.21
C LEU A 151 1.49 6.57 3.88
N THR A 152 1.25 7.77 4.41
CA THR A 152 2.15 8.93 4.31
C THR A 152 3.46 8.76 5.09
N GLN A 153 3.46 7.85 6.07
CA GLN A 153 4.61 7.51 6.87
C GLN A 153 5.47 6.46 6.17
N SER A 154 6.79 6.60 6.24
CA SER A 154 7.72 5.61 5.68
C SER A 154 7.78 4.37 6.55
N VAL A 155 7.41 3.21 6.00
CA VAL A 155 7.38 1.93 6.70
C VAL A 155 8.25 0.90 5.99
N VAL A 156 9.08 0.20 6.75
CA VAL A 156 9.93 -0.92 6.29
C VAL A 156 9.75 -2.10 7.23
N VAL A 157 9.47 -3.29 6.71
CA VAL A 157 9.35 -4.54 7.46
C VAL A 157 10.59 -5.37 7.22
N CYS A 158 11.22 -5.84 8.30
CA CYS A 158 12.41 -6.66 8.25
C CYS A 158 12.20 -7.99 9.00
N ASN A 159 12.91 -9.03 8.56
CA ASN A 159 13.01 -10.28 9.31
C ASN A 159 13.92 -10.13 10.55
N ARG A 160 14.06 -11.19 11.36
CA ARG A 160 14.98 -11.25 12.52
C ARG A 160 16.42 -10.83 12.19
N ASP A 161 16.90 -11.20 11.01
CA ASP A 161 18.27 -10.93 10.54
C ASP A 161 18.45 -9.51 9.99
N GLY A 162 17.40 -8.70 9.94
CA GLY A 162 17.43 -7.35 9.38
C GLY A 162 17.37 -7.29 7.85
N ARG A 163 16.93 -8.36 7.18
CA ARG A 163 16.63 -8.33 5.74
C ARG A 163 15.27 -7.70 5.50
N VAL A 164 15.21 -6.77 4.56
CA VAL A 164 13.99 -6.08 4.17
C VAL A 164 13.05 -7.04 3.45
N LEU A 165 11.85 -7.22 3.99
CA LEU A 165 10.77 -8.02 3.40
C LEU A 165 9.82 -7.12 2.61
N LEU A 166 9.47 -5.96 3.18
CA LEU A 166 8.49 -5.04 2.61
C LEU A 166 8.90 -3.59 2.88
N TYR A 167 8.61 -2.69 1.95
CA TYR A 167 8.71 -1.25 2.15
C TYR A 167 7.65 -0.53 1.32
N ASN A 168 7.18 0.63 1.77
CA ASN A 168 6.21 1.42 1.01
C ASN A 168 6.87 2.49 0.12
N GLN A 169 6.08 3.11 -0.76
CA GLN A 169 6.57 4.12 -1.70
C GLN A 169 7.13 5.37 -1.00
N HIS A 170 6.60 5.73 0.17
CA HIS A 170 7.13 6.81 1.00
C HIS A 170 8.53 6.50 1.53
N ALA A 171 8.75 5.29 2.08
CA ALA A 171 10.07 4.84 2.50
C ALA A 171 11.06 4.90 1.33
N ARG A 172 10.69 4.35 0.16
CA ARG A 172 11.56 4.39 -1.02
C ARG A 172 11.98 5.81 -1.40
N ARG A 173 11.03 6.76 -1.45
CA ARG A 173 11.31 8.17 -1.77
C ARG A 173 12.22 8.80 -0.72
N GLN A 174 11.95 8.57 0.56
CA GLN A 174 12.77 9.09 1.64
C GLN A 174 14.21 8.59 1.51
N PHE A 175 14.43 7.29 1.34
CA PHE A 175 15.78 6.73 1.20
C PHE A 175 16.53 7.18 -0.07
N ARG A 176 15.83 7.37 -1.19
CA ARG A 176 16.44 7.96 -2.40
C ARG A 176 16.91 9.39 -2.15
N THR A 177 16.11 10.19 -1.46
CA THR A 177 16.46 11.59 -1.13
C THR A 177 17.65 11.67 -0.18
N LEU A 178 17.82 10.66 0.68
CA LEU A 178 18.87 10.61 1.69
C LEU A 178 20.22 10.12 1.15
N THR A 179 20.26 9.57 -0.06
CA THR A 179 21.45 8.96 -0.64
C THR A 179 21.86 9.65 -1.94
N ASP A 180 22.83 10.56 -1.87
CA ASP A 180 23.43 11.26 -3.03
C ASP A 180 24.28 10.35 -3.94
N THR A 181 24.06 9.03 -3.94
CA THR A 181 24.83 8.14 -4.81
C THR A 181 24.21 8.19 -6.22
N PRO A 182 24.98 8.55 -7.27
CA PRO A 182 24.48 8.45 -8.63
C PRO A 182 24.04 7.00 -8.90
N PRO A 183 23.01 6.77 -9.74
CA PRO A 183 22.52 5.43 -10.01
C PRO A 183 23.69 4.60 -10.55
N LEU A 184 24.24 3.73 -9.70
CA LEU A 184 25.24 2.75 -10.11
C LEU A 184 24.63 1.97 -11.29
N ALA A 185 25.39 1.87 -12.38
CA ALA A 185 24.99 1.18 -13.60
C ALA A 185 24.51 -0.24 -13.25
N GLY A 186 23.18 -0.40 -13.17
CA GLY A 186 22.56 -1.62 -12.63
C GLY A 186 21.25 -1.42 -11.86
N GLY A 187 20.82 -0.19 -11.57
CA GLY A 187 19.54 0.05 -10.88
C GLY A 187 19.51 -0.49 -9.44
N ALA A 188 20.68 -0.67 -8.82
CA ALA A 188 20.81 -1.17 -7.47
C ALA A 188 20.47 -0.05 -6.47
N GLU A 189 19.18 0.11 -6.18
CA GLU A 189 18.71 0.90 -5.04
C GLU A 189 19.29 0.29 -3.74
N LEU A 190 19.76 1.13 -2.80
CA LEU A 190 20.31 0.68 -1.52
C LEU A 190 19.32 -0.13 -0.69
N ILE A 191 18.02 0.06 -0.94
CA ILE A 191 16.96 -0.75 -0.35
C ILE A 191 16.27 -1.52 -1.47
N GLY A 192 16.32 -2.83 -1.33
CA GLY A 192 15.60 -3.78 -2.16
C GLY A 192 15.12 -4.93 -1.28
N ILE A 193 14.05 -5.60 -1.70
CA ILE A 193 13.56 -6.80 -1.05
C ILE A 193 14.73 -7.81 -0.95
N GLY A 194 14.96 -8.37 0.24
CA GLY A 194 16.04 -9.31 0.55
C GLY A 194 17.39 -8.67 0.95
N ARG A 195 17.57 -7.35 0.81
CA ARG A 195 18.79 -6.64 1.23
C ARG A 195 18.78 -6.32 2.73
N SER A 196 19.97 -6.11 3.28
CA SER A 196 20.18 -5.83 4.70
C SER A 196 19.86 -4.37 5.02
N ILE A 197 19.11 -4.14 6.09
CA ILE A 197 18.81 -2.79 6.61
C ILE A 197 20.03 -2.13 7.26
N TYR A 198 21.04 -2.92 7.62
CA TYR A 198 22.30 -2.45 8.22
C TYR A 198 23.22 -1.73 7.22
N ASP A 199 22.91 -1.79 5.92
CA ASP A 199 23.64 -1.02 4.90
C ASP A 199 23.31 0.48 5.00
N VAL A 200 22.16 0.81 5.62
CA VAL A 200 21.66 2.18 5.77
C VAL A 200 21.73 2.65 7.22
N PHE A 201 21.57 1.74 8.18
CA PHE A 201 21.57 2.05 9.61
C PHE A 201 22.72 1.37 10.34
N ASP A 202 23.29 2.07 11.33
CA ASP A 202 24.27 1.46 12.23
C ASP A 202 23.64 0.26 12.96
N LYS A 203 24.28 -0.91 12.78
CA LYS A 203 23.92 -2.17 13.42
C LYS A 203 23.80 -2.04 14.94
N GLN A 204 24.63 -1.22 15.58
CA GLN A 204 24.60 -1.05 17.04
C GLN A 204 23.31 -0.38 17.52
N LEU A 205 22.82 0.63 16.80
CA LEU A 205 21.58 1.35 17.15
C LEU A 205 20.35 0.44 17.04
N VAL A 206 20.27 -0.31 15.94
CA VAL A 206 19.16 -1.26 15.72
C VAL A 206 19.22 -2.40 16.74
N ALA A 207 20.40 -2.97 17.01
CA ALA A 207 20.55 -4.04 18.00
C ALA A 207 20.13 -3.57 19.41
N HIS A 208 20.52 -2.36 19.81
CA HIS A 208 20.10 -1.79 21.09
C HIS A 208 18.57 -1.61 21.16
N ALA A 209 17.95 -1.13 20.08
CA ALA A 209 16.49 -1.01 20.00
C ALA A 209 15.79 -2.37 20.16
N LEU A 210 16.26 -3.41 19.46
CA LEU A 210 15.71 -4.77 19.55
C LEU A 210 15.84 -5.37 20.95
N VAL A 211 16.99 -5.19 21.62
CA VAL A 211 17.19 -5.63 23.02
C VAL A 211 16.20 -4.94 23.95
N SER A 212 15.94 -3.64 23.75
CA SER A 212 14.98 -2.90 24.56
C SER A 212 13.53 -3.37 24.35
N ILE A 213 13.17 -3.74 23.10
CA ILE A 213 11.87 -4.32 22.76
C ILE A 213 11.71 -5.69 23.40
N GLN A 214 12.70 -6.58 23.30
CA GLN A 214 12.66 -7.89 23.93
C GLN A 214 12.47 -7.81 25.46
N LYS A 215 13.16 -6.87 26.13
CA LYS A 215 12.96 -6.61 27.56
C LYS A 215 11.54 -6.12 27.88
N ARG A 216 10.93 -5.31 27.01
CA ARG A 216 9.54 -4.83 27.17
C ARG A 216 8.53 -5.93 26.91
N LEU A 217 8.78 -6.78 25.91
CA LEU A 217 7.96 -7.95 25.56
C LEU A 217 7.96 -8.96 26.71
N ALA A 218 9.13 -9.25 27.30
CA ALA A 218 9.25 -10.13 28.46
C ALA A 218 8.54 -9.59 29.73
N ARG A 219 8.27 -8.28 29.79
CA ARG A 219 7.50 -7.64 30.86
C ARG A 219 6.00 -7.56 30.56
N GLY A 220 5.54 -8.10 29.43
CA GLY A 220 4.13 -8.08 29.04
C GLY A 220 3.60 -6.69 28.65
N ALA A 221 4.46 -5.79 28.17
CA ALA A 221 4.02 -4.47 27.72
C ALA A 221 3.08 -4.58 26.50
N ALA A 222 1.94 -3.89 26.54
CA ALA A 222 0.93 -3.92 25.46
C ALA A 222 1.43 -3.33 24.12
N GLN A 223 2.38 -2.38 24.16
CA GLN A 223 2.99 -1.76 22.98
C GLN A 223 4.52 -1.71 23.14
N PRO A 224 5.23 -2.80 22.84
CA PRO A 224 6.67 -2.87 23.00
C PRO A 224 7.40 -2.19 21.83
N SER A 225 7.44 -0.86 21.77
CA SER A 225 8.21 -0.10 20.77
C SER A 225 9.50 0.49 21.33
N ALA A 226 10.48 0.74 20.48
CA ALA A 226 11.70 1.50 20.79
C ALA A 226 11.92 2.61 19.75
N GLN A 227 12.60 3.68 20.13
CA GLN A 227 12.88 4.79 19.24
C GLN A 227 14.34 5.21 19.37
N PHE A 228 14.96 5.53 18.24
CA PHE A 228 16.28 6.13 18.20
C PHE A 228 16.35 7.18 17.09
N VAL A 229 17.32 8.08 17.21
CA VAL A 229 17.63 9.10 16.20
C VAL A 229 18.98 8.76 15.58
N THR A 230 19.10 8.91 14.27
CA THR A 230 20.31 8.62 13.53
C THR A 230 20.51 9.65 12.42
N ALA A 231 21.76 9.94 12.08
CA ALA A 231 22.09 10.81 10.97
C ALA A 231 22.37 9.95 9.73
N THR A 232 21.87 10.39 8.58
CA THR A 232 22.20 9.78 7.29
C THR A 232 23.52 10.33 6.75
N PRO A 233 24.16 9.65 5.78
CA PRO A 233 25.37 10.16 5.13
C PRO A 233 25.19 11.56 4.51
N GLY A 234 23.97 11.90 4.07
CA GLY A 234 23.59 13.23 3.58
C GLY A 234 23.34 14.28 4.65
N GLY A 235 23.66 14.02 5.93
CA GLY A 235 23.54 14.98 7.04
C GLY A 235 22.12 15.18 7.57
N GLN A 236 21.12 14.48 7.05
CA GLN A 236 19.74 14.56 7.53
C GLN A 236 19.53 13.68 8.76
N LEU A 237 18.74 14.17 9.72
CA LEU A 237 18.36 13.47 10.94
C LEU A 237 17.06 12.68 10.74
N LEU A 238 17.15 11.38 11.01
CA LEU A 238 16.02 10.46 10.98
C LEU A 238 15.65 9.98 12.37
N ARG A 239 14.36 10.01 12.64
CA ARG A 239 13.75 9.37 13.78
C ARG A 239 13.21 8.02 13.34
N VAL A 240 13.74 6.95 13.93
CA VAL A 240 13.35 5.58 13.61
C VAL A 240 12.62 5.00 14.81
N GLN A 241 11.37 4.60 14.60
CA GLN A 241 10.58 3.86 15.57
C GLN A 241 10.54 2.40 15.16
N VAL A 242 10.92 1.51 16.08
CA VAL A 242 10.98 0.07 15.88
C VAL A 242 9.83 -0.57 16.66
N ALA A 243 9.05 -1.41 15.99
CA ALA A 243 8.00 -2.22 16.58
C ALA A 243 8.20 -3.70 16.22
N PRO A 244 8.00 -4.65 17.14
CA PRO A 244 8.13 -6.07 16.84
C PRO A 244 6.94 -6.56 16.04
N VAL A 245 7.19 -7.50 15.14
CA VAL A 245 6.16 -8.37 14.56
C VAL A 245 6.22 -9.67 15.33
N THR A 246 5.13 -10.02 16.00
CA THR A 246 5.00 -11.25 16.78
C THR A 246 3.99 -12.14 16.11
N GLU A 247 4.33 -13.41 15.94
CA GLU A 247 3.36 -14.41 15.49
C GLU A 247 2.31 -14.62 16.59
N VAL A 248 1.03 -14.60 16.24
CA VAL A 248 -0.06 -14.86 17.19
C VAL A 248 -0.23 -16.38 17.26
N GLY A 249 0.67 -17.03 18.00
CA GLY A 249 0.70 -18.48 18.23
C GLY A 249 0.99 -18.82 19.71
N ASP A 250 0.45 -19.96 20.15
CA ASP A 250 0.28 -20.36 21.55
C ASP A 250 1.58 -20.28 22.39
N GLY A 251 1.58 -19.42 23.41
CA GLY A 251 2.47 -19.47 24.58
C GLY A 251 3.88 -18.85 24.48
N ALA A 252 4.42 -18.57 23.28
CA ALA A 252 5.75 -17.98 23.14
C ALA A 252 5.73 -16.75 22.23
N THR A 253 5.91 -15.56 22.80
CA THR A 253 6.08 -14.30 22.06
C THR A 253 7.46 -14.25 21.41
N ALA A 254 7.69 -15.11 20.44
CA ALA A 254 8.92 -15.12 19.65
C ALA A 254 8.86 -13.98 18.64
N LEU A 255 9.85 -13.07 18.69
CA LEU A 255 9.99 -11.92 17.80
C LEU A 255 10.21 -12.41 16.36
N ASP A 256 9.23 -12.48 15.47
CA ASP A 256 9.41 -13.01 14.11
C ASP A 256 10.07 -12.00 13.14
N GLY A 257 9.85 -10.72 13.40
CA GLY A 257 10.48 -9.65 12.67
C GLY A 257 10.32 -8.32 13.38
N PHE A 258 10.65 -7.25 12.69
CA PHE A 258 10.45 -5.90 13.20
C PHE A 258 10.09 -4.94 12.07
N VAL A 259 9.26 -3.97 12.40
CA VAL A 259 8.84 -2.86 11.54
C VAL A 259 9.60 -1.62 11.96
N LEU A 260 10.17 -0.93 10.99
CA LEU A 260 10.81 0.38 11.12
C LEU A 260 9.90 1.42 10.51
N MET A 261 9.48 2.38 11.32
CA MET A 261 8.81 3.59 10.86
C MET A 261 9.80 4.74 10.89
N LEU A 262 9.93 5.45 9.77
CA LEU A 262 10.93 6.49 9.58
C LEU A 262 10.28 7.85 9.43
N ASP A 263 10.90 8.85 10.05
CA ASP A 263 10.45 10.24 9.99
C ASP A 263 11.66 11.17 9.87
N ASN A 264 11.60 12.12 8.95
CA ASN A 264 12.67 13.10 8.75
C ASN A 264 12.46 14.27 9.70
N ILE A 265 13.26 14.31 10.76
CA ILE A 265 13.12 15.32 11.80
C ILE A 265 14.11 16.48 11.65
N THR A 266 14.91 16.50 10.57
CA THR A 266 15.97 17.51 10.36
C THR A 266 15.47 18.93 10.58
N ARG A 267 14.42 19.32 9.86
CA ARG A 267 13.84 20.66 9.95
C ARG A 267 13.28 20.97 11.34
N SER A 268 12.51 20.05 11.93
CA SER A 268 11.94 20.24 13.26
C SER A 268 13.02 20.35 14.35
N PHE A 269 14.13 19.61 14.20
CA PHE A 269 15.24 19.64 15.14
C PHE A 269 16.07 20.92 14.99
N GLU A 270 16.27 21.40 13.76
CA GLU A 270 16.92 22.69 13.48
C GLU A 270 16.11 23.86 14.06
N GLU A 271 14.79 23.87 13.84
CA GLU A 271 13.87 24.86 14.41
C GLU A 271 13.91 24.86 15.94
N GLU A 272 13.84 23.68 16.58
CA GLU A 272 13.93 23.56 18.03
C GLU A 272 15.31 23.99 18.56
N SER A 273 16.39 23.62 17.86
CA SER A 273 17.75 24.04 18.23
C SER A 273 17.96 25.55 18.12
N VAL A 274 17.39 26.18 17.09
CA VAL A 274 17.37 27.64 16.94
C VAL A 274 16.60 28.26 18.12
N ARG A 275 15.40 27.75 18.43
CA ARG A 275 14.59 28.23 19.55
C ARG A 275 15.31 28.13 20.89
N VAL A 276 15.92 26.99 21.19
CA VAL A 276 16.69 26.78 22.43
C VAL A 276 17.86 27.77 22.52
N ARG A 277 18.58 28.01 21.42
CA ARG A 277 19.67 29.01 21.39
C ARG A 277 19.16 30.43 21.66
N LEU A 278 18.00 30.80 21.11
CA LEU A 278 17.42 32.13 21.34
C LEU A 278 16.97 32.34 22.78
N LEU A 279 16.29 31.35 23.37
CA LEU A 279 15.86 31.41 24.77
C LEU A 279 17.05 31.49 25.73
N HIS A 280 18.09 30.71 25.46
CA HIS A 280 19.32 30.78 26.24
C HIS A 280 20.00 32.14 26.10
N GLY A 281 20.13 32.68 24.87
CA GLY A 281 20.71 33.99 24.62
C GLY A 281 19.90 35.16 25.20
N LEU A 282 18.57 35.05 25.25
CA LEU A 282 17.70 36.01 25.93
C LEU A 282 17.90 35.95 27.45
N THR A 283 17.99 34.75 28.02
CA THR A 283 18.13 34.56 29.48
C THR A 283 19.48 35.08 29.98
N GLU A 284 20.59 34.65 29.37
CA GLU A 284 21.93 35.13 29.78
C GLU A 284 22.13 36.61 29.47
N GLY A 285 21.68 37.08 28.30
CA GLY A 285 21.74 38.48 27.93
C GLY A 285 20.96 39.38 28.88
N SER A 286 19.71 39.01 29.20
CA SER A 286 18.88 39.79 30.14
C SER A 286 19.45 39.76 31.55
N ARG A 287 20.04 38.63 32.00
CA ARG A 287 20.68 38.55 33.31
C ARG A 287 21.87 39.51 33.42
N ALA A 288 22.71 39.57 32.38
CA ALA A 288 23.83 40.50 32.32
C ALA A 288 23.35 41.96 32.31
N SER A 289 22.36 42.29 31.47
CA SER A 289 21.77 43.62 31.39
C SER A 289 21.14 44.06 32.72
N LEU A 290 20.36 43.20 33.37
CA LEU A 290 19.74 43.49 34.67
C LEU A 290 20.78 43.67 35.79
N ALA A 291 21.88 42.91 35.76
CA ALA A 291 22.98 43.09 36.71
C ALA A 291 23.69 44.45 36.52
N SER A 292 23.93 44.84 35.28
CA SER A 292 24.50 46.14 34.89
C SER A 292 23.59 47.30 35.31
N LEU A 293 22.29 47.21 35.01
CA LEU A 293 21.28 48.17 35.44
C LEU A 293 21.22 48.29 36.96
N ARG A 294 21.18 47.16 37.67
CA ARG A 294 21.15 47.15 39.14
C ARG A 294 22.37 47.84 39.74
N ALA A 295 23.57 47.52 39.25
CA ALA A 295 24.80 48.15 39.71
C ALA A 295 24.80 49.67 39.45
N ALA A 296 24.32 50.12 38.29
CA ALA A 296 24.22 51.53 37.97
C ALA A 296 23.19 52.27 38.84
N VAL A 297 22.02 51.66 39.11
CA VAL A 297 21.01 52.21 40.03
C VAL A 297 21.53 52.29 41.46
N GLU A 298 22.23 51.24 41.95
CA GLU A 298 22.84 51.24 43.28
C GLU A 298 23.86 52.38 43.42
N MET A 299 24.68 52.63 42.40
CA MET A 299 25.64 53.75 42.41
C MET A 299 24.99 55.13 42.37
N LEU A 300 23.85 55.27 41.69
CA LEU A 300 23.08 56.52 41.66
C LEU A 300 22.38 56.84 42.99
N GLY A 301 22.28 55.87 43.91
CA GLY A 301 21.69 56.03 45.24
C GLY A 301 22.61 56.66 46.29
N TYR A 302 23.89 56.92 45.98
CA TYR A 302 24.81 57.60 46.90
C TYR A 302 24.69 59.13 46.78
N ASP A 303 24.62 59.82 47.92
CA ASP A 303 24.43 61.27 48.00
C ASP A 303 25.67 62.09 47.58
N ASP A 304 26.88 61.53 47.70
CA ASP A 304 28.16 62.19 47.40
C ASP A 304 28.69 61.93 45.97
N LEU A 305 27.81 61.60 45.01
CA LEU A 305 28.22 61.22 43.67
C LEU A 305 28.59 62.44 42.79
N GLU A 306 29.80 62.43 42.21
CA GLU A 306 30.26 63.49 41.32
C GLU A 306 29.37 63.62 40.07
N PRO A 307 29.03 64.85 39.60
CA PRO A 307 28.13 65.06 38.47
C PRO A 307 28.55 64.32 37.18
N ALA A 308 29.84 64.30 36.87
CA ALA A 308 30.37 63.60 35.70
C ALA A 308 30.21 62.07 35.80
N MET A 309 30.25 61.52 37.01
CA MET A 309 30.06 60.09 37.25
C MET A 309 28.57 59.71 37.20
N ARG A 310 27.69 60.59 37.70
CA ARG A 310 26.23 60.47 37.56
C ARG A 310 25.81 60.38 36.09
N ASP A 311 26.33 61.26 35.24
CA ASP A 311 26.02 61.27 33.80
C ASP A 311 26.49 59.97 33.11
N ARG A 312 27.65 59.43 33.51
CA ARG A 312 28.14 58.13 33.02
C ARG A 312 27.22 56.98 33.40
N PHE A 313 26.74 56.89 34.64
CA PHE A 313 25.80 55.83 35.04
C PHE A 313 24.43 55.98 34.38
N LEU A 314 23.93 57.21 34.19
CA LEU A 314 22.72 57.44 33.41
C LEU A 314 22.88 57.03 31.94
N ALA A 315 24.06 57.24 31.35
CA ALA A 315 24.37 56.76 30.01
C ALA A 315 24.37 55.22 29.95
N VAL A 316 24.97 54.54 30.94
CA VAL A 316 24.94 53.07 31.05
C VAL A 316 23.50 52.55 31.17
N LEU A 317 22.64 53.19 31.98
CA LEU A 317 21.23 52.81 32.09
C LEU A 317 20.49 52.91 30.74
N ARG A 318 20.70 54.01 30.00
CA ARG A 318 20.07 54.20 28.68
C ARG A 318 20.58 53.19 27.65
N ASP A 319 21.88 52.95 27.62
CA ASP A 319 22.49 52.01 26.68
C ASP A 319 22.05 50.57 26.95
N GLU A 320 22.02 50.17 28.22
CA GLU A 320 21.64 48.82 28.62
C GLU A 320 20.13 48.57 28.44
N THR A 321 19.28 49.56 28.74
CA THR A 321 17.84 49.48 28.44
C THR A 321 17.57 49.43 26.93
N ALA A 322 18.24 50.25 26.12
CA ALA A 322 18.13 50.22 24.66
C ALA A 322 18.59 48.86 24.10
N THR A 323 19.70 48.32 24.60
CA THR A 323 20.23 47.00 24.21
C THR A 323 19.25 45.88 24.58
N MET A 324 18.62 45.96 25.75
CA MET A 324 17.61 45.00 26.19
C MET A 324 16.36 45.04 25.29
N VAL A 325 15.85 46.25 24.97
CA VAL A 325 14.72 46.43 24.04
C VAL A 325 15.05 45.84 22.67
N ALA A 326 16.19 46.20 22.09
CA ALA A 326 16.62 45.68 20.78
C ALA A 326 16.73 44.14 20.76
N ARG A 327 17.18 43.53 21.86
CA ARG A 327 17.26 42.06 22.00
C ARG A 327 15.88 41.41 22.07
N VAL A 328 14.95 42.00 22.82
CA VAL A 328 13.55 41.52 22.89
C VAL A 328 12.90 41.62 21.52
N ASP A 329 13.07 42.74 20.82
CA ASP A 329 12.54 42.94 19.47
C ASP A 329 13.12 41.94 18.46
N ALA A 330 14.41 41.62 18.56
CA ALA A 330 15.04 40.60 17.69
C ALA A 330 14.42 39.20 17.89
N VAL A 331 14.17 38.80 19.14
CA VAL A 331 13.51 37.52 19.45
C VAL A 331 12.05 37.50 18.97
N ALA A 332 11.33 38.62 19.12
CA ALA A 332 9.97 38.76 18.62
C ALA A 332 9.91 38.60 17.09
N ARG A 333 10.78 39.28 16.34
CA ARG A 333 10.89 39.17 14.88
C ARG A 333 11.23 37.75 14.43
N GLN A 334 12.18 37.10 15.08
CA GLN A 334 12.56 35.73 14.70
C GLN A 334 11.47 34.69 15.02
N SER A 335 10.66 34.95 16.06
CA SER A 335 9.47 34.16 16.36
C SER A 335 8.39 34.34 15.29
N ALA A 336 8.21 35.58 14.80
CA ALA A 336 7.35 35.88 13.66
C ALA A 336 7.82 35.16 12.39
N ASP A 337 9.12 35.20 12.08
CA ASP A 337 9.70 34.47 10.93
C ASP A 337 9.53 32.95 11.03
N SER A 338 9.67 32.38 12.23
CA SER A 338 9.40 30.96 12.45
C SER A 338 7.95 30.59 12.18
N LEU A 339 6.99 31.48 12.53
CA LEU A 339 5.58 31.30 12.18
C LEU A 339 5.33 31.48 10.68
N ARG A 340 6.03 32.41 10.01
CA ARG A 340 5.95 32.61 8.55
C ARG A 340 6.31 31.35 7.76
N THR A 341 7.24 30.53 8.25
CA THR A 341 7.70 29.32 7.54
C THR A 341 6.88 28.06 7.84
N ARG A 342 6.04 28.08 8.90
CA ARG A 342 5.35 26.88 9.40
C ARG A 342 4.10 26.51 8.60
N TRP A 343 3.45 27.48 7.98
CA TRP A 343 2.29 27.25 7.10
C TRP A 343 2.69 27.47 5.63
N PRO A 344 2.54 26.49 4.74
CA PRO A 344 2.71 26.72 3.31
C PRO A 344 1.57 27.61 2.78
N LEU A 345 1.82 28.37 1.70
CA LEU A 345 0.75 29.04 0.96
C LEU A 345 -0.03 27.97 0.21
N GLU A 346 -1.33 27.88 0.46
CA GLU A 346 -2.22 26.91 -0.17
C GLU A 346 -3.00 27.56 -1.32
N GLU A 347 -3.32 26.76 -2.33
CA GLU A 347 -4.19 27.17 -3.42
C GLU A 347 -5.63 26.82 -3.04
N MET A 348 -6.49 27.83 -2.90
CA MET A 348 -7.87 27.65 -2.44
C MET A 348 -8.86 28.53 -3.23
N LEU A 349 -10.13 28.12 -3.24
CA LEU A 349 -11.20 28.89 -3.88
C LEU A 349 -11.49 30.15 -3.06
N GLY A 350 -11.36 31.32 -3.69
CA GLY A 350 -11.50 32.61 -3.02
C GLY A 350 -12.88 32.84 -2.41
N ALA A 351 -13.94 32.31 -3.04
CA ALA A 351 -15.30 32.40 -2.49
C ALA A 351 -15.46 31.63 -1.17
N GLU A 352 -14.86 30.43 -1.05
CA GLU A 352 -14.88 29.66 0.20
C GLU A 352 -14.13 30.39 1.32
N PHE A 353 -12.98 31.00 0.98
CA PHE A 353 -12.23 31.84 1.90
C PHE A 353 -13.07 33.03 2.40
N VAL A 354 -13.74 33.76 1.50
CA VAL A 354 -14.61 34.89 1.87
C VAL A 354 -15.75 34.45 2.77
N ASP A 355 -16.40 33.32 2.50
CA ASP A 355 -17.47 32.77 3.34
C ASP A 355 -16.99 32.45 4.76
N VAL A 356 -15.81 31.85 4.89
CA VAL A 356 -15.17 31.61 6.20
C VAL A 356 -14.84 32.94 6.88
N ALA A 357 -14.30 33.90 6.13
CA ALA A 357 -13.91 35.20 6.66
C ALA A 357 -15.09 36.00 7.19
N VAL A 358 -16.22 36.04 6.45
CA VAL A 358 -17.47 36.70 6.89
C VAL A 358 -17.96 36.11 8.22
N ARG A 359 -18.00 34.77 8.34
CA ARG A 359 -18.43 34.10 9.58
C ARG A 359 -17.52 34.45 10.76
N GLN A 360 -16.20 34.38 10.56
CA GLN A 360 -15.23 34.63 11.62
C GLN A 360 -15.22 36.10 12.05
N LEU A 361 -15.24 37.04 11.10
CA LEU A 361 -15.31 38.48 11.37
C LEU A 361 -16.59 38.82 12.14
N GLY A 362 -17.73 38.26 11.76
CA GLY A 362 -19.00 38.48 12.46
C GLY A 362 -18.98 37.99 13.90
N GLN A 363 -18.39 36.81 14.15
CA GLN A 363 -18.23 36.26 15.50
C GLN A 363 -17.28 37.10 16.37
N GLN A 364 -16.14 37.51 15.81
CA GLN A 364 -15.08 38.17 16.57
C GLN A 364 -15.28 39.68 16.75
N CYS A 365 -15.78 40.38 15.73
CA CYS A 365 -16.00 41.83 15.76
C CYS A 365 -17.37 42.19 16.37
N ARG A 366 -18.27 41.21 16.55
CA ARG A 366 -19.63 41.38 17.09
C ARG A 366 -20.48 42.40 16.33
N VAL A 367 -20.22 42.55 15.03
CA VAL A 367 -20.97 43.40 14.10
C VAL A 367 -21.45 42.55 12.92
N PRO A 368 -22.54 42.94 12.22
CA PRO A 368 -22.95 42.31 10.97
C PRO A 368 -21.83 42.39 9.93
N VAL A 369 -21.51 41.26 9.32
CA VAL A 369 -20.54 41.16 8.23
C VAL A 369 -21.22 40.47 7.04
N ALA A 370 -21.07 41.03 5.85
CA ALA A 370 -21.68 40.50 4.63
C ALA A 370 -20.64 40.27 3.52
N ALA A 371 -20.91 39.32 2.63
CA ALA A 371 -20.23 39.22 1.35
C ALA A 371 -20.90 40.18 0.35
N GLY A 372 -20.10 41.02 -0.32
CA GLY A 372 -20.52 41.90 -1.40
C GLY A 372 -20.40 41.21 -2.76
N ALA A 373 -19.76 41.88 -3.73
CA ALA A 373 -19.39 41.25 -5.00
C ALA A 373 -18.20 40.30 -4.78
N VAL A 374 -18.41 39.01 -5.03
CA VAL A 374 -17.40 37.94 -4.90
C VAL A 374 -17.39 37.13 -6.19
N ASP A 375 -16.26 37.10 -6.87
CA ASP A 375 -16.06 36.21 -8.01
C ASP A 375 -15.86 34.77 -7.52
N ALA A 376 -16.79 33.89 -7.89
CA ALA A 376 -16.84 32.50 -7.46
C ALA A 376 -15.78 31.61 -8.11
N ALA A 377 -15.16 32.03 -9.22
CA ALA A 377 -14.21 31.22 -9.97
C ALA A 377 -12.74 31.48 -9.62
N LEU A 378 -12.46 32.48 -8.76
CA LEU A 378 -11.11 32.89 -8.43
C LEU A 378 -10.40 31.90 -7.51
N TRP A 379 -9.19 31.49 -7.92
CA TRP A 379 -8.27 30.74 -7.08
C TRP A 379 -7.19 31.66 -6.51
N LEU A 380 -7.03 31.62 -5.19
CA LEU A 380 -6.08 32.42 -4.45
C LEU A 380 -4.95 31.53 -3.95
N LYS A 381 -3.72 32.07 -3.96
CA LYS A 381 -2.57 31.42 -3.31
C LYS A 381 -2.27 32.13 -2.00
N LEU A 382 -2.81 31.63 -0.89
CA LEU A 382 -2.69 32.27 0.41
C LEU A 382 -2.66 31.29 1.60
N ASP A 383 -2.14 31.75 2.73
CA ASP A 383 -2.37 31.13 4.04
C ASP A 383 -3.67 31.69 4.62
N GLY A 384 -4.72 30.88 4.54
CA GLY A 384 -6.06 31.25 4.99
C GLY A 384 -6.11 31.64 6.47
N PHE A 385 -5.29 31.01 7.32
CA PHE A 385 -5.31 31.31 8.75
C PHE A 385 -4.71 32.68 9.04
N SER A 386 -3.50 32.93 8.54
CA SER A 386 -2.80 34.20 8.78
C SER A 386 -3.52 35.40 8.15
N MET A 387 -4.04 35.24 6.92
CA MET A 387 -4.83 36.28 6.26
C MET A 387 -6.12 36.57 7.02
N LEU A 388 -6.79 35.53 7.54
CA LEU A 388 -8.00 35.69 8.34
C LEU A 388 -7.73 36.44 9.65
N GLN A 389 -6.61 36.15 10.34
CA GLN A 389 -6.22 36.88 11.55
C GLN A 389 -5.97 38.37 11.25
N ALA A 390 -5.33 38.68 10.12
CA ALA A 390 -5.11 40.07 9.71
C ALA A 390 -6.42 40.82 9.45
N LEU A 391 -7.37 40.19 8.74
CA LEU A 391 -8.70 40.77 8.51
C LEU A 391 -9.46 40.99 9.81
N VAL A 392 -9.44 40.00 10.71
CA VAL A 392 -10.08 40.07 12.03
C VAL A 392 -9.49 41.18 12.88
N HIS A 393 -8.16 41.30 12.90
CA HIS A 393 -7.47 42.34 13.65
C HIS A 393 -7.88 43.74 13.18
N LEU A 394 -7.87 43.97 11.86
CA LEU A 394 -8.31 45.23 11.27
C LEU A 394 -9.79 45.48 11.54
N GLY A 395 -10.64 44.46 11.41
CA GLY A 395 -12.07 44.55 11.71
C GLY A 395 -12.34 44.95 13.16
N GLN A 396 -11.63 44.36 14.13
CA GLN A 396 -11.76 44.70 15.55
C GLN A 396 -11.33 46.13 15.82
N ARG A 397 -10.17 46.57 15.29
CA ARG A 397 -9.71 47.96 15.41
C ARG A 397 -10.71 48.95 14.81
N MET A 398 -11.33 48.62 13.67
CA MET A 398 -12.40 49.43 13.07
C MET A 398 -13.62 49.57 13.97
N VAL A 399 -14.02 48.49 14.66
CA VAL A 399 -15.16 48.52 15.58
C VAL A 399 -14.81 49.26 16.88
N GLU A 400 -13.63 49.03 17.44
CA GLU A 400 -13.18 49.60 18.72
C GLU A 400 -12.83 51.09 18.62
N GLU A 401 -12.02 51.49 17.64
CA GLU A 401 -11.51 52.86 17.53
C GLU A 401 -12.44 53.79 16.73
N PHE A 402 -13.16 53.24 15.75
CA PHE A 402 -14.02 54.03 14.84
C PHE A 402 -15.52 53.73 14.97
N SER A 403 -15.93 52.86 15.90
CA SER A 403 -17.34 52.51 16.17
C SER A 403 -18.12 52.09 14.92
N VAL A 404 -17.45 51.38 14.01
CA VAL A 404 -18.05 50.85 12.78
C VAL A 404 -19.16 49.85 13.13
N ARG A 405 -20.31 49.99 12.47
CA ARG A 405 -21.51 49.17 12.77
C ARG A 405 -21.69 47.97 11.86
N ALA A 406 -21.01 47.90 10.73
CA ALA A 406 -21.08 46.79 9.79
C ALA A 406 -19.84 46.75 8.90
N LEU A 407 -19.44 45.54 8.52
CA LEU A 407 -18.32 45.30 7.61
C LEU A 407 -18.79 44.51 6.38
N MET A 408 -18.07 44.60 5.29
CA MET A 408 -18.34 43.85 4.07
C MET A 408 -17.05 43.40 3.40
N LEU A 409 -17.03 42.18 2.89
CA LEU A 409 -15.91 41.66 2.10
C LEU A 409 -16.29 41.64 0.61
N ARG A 410 -15.37 42.08 -0.25
CA ARG A 410 -15.50 41.96 -1.72
C ARG A 410 -14.27 41.26 -2.27
N LEU A 411 -14.47 40.46 -3.31
CA LEU A 411 -13.38 39.76 -4.00
C LEU A 411 -13.61 39.87 -5.51
N ALA A 412 -12.67 40.47 -6.22
CA ALA A 412 -12.73 40.65 -7.66
C ALA A 412 -11.36 40.42 -8.30
N THR A 413 -11.34 40.12 -9.61
CA THR A 413 -10.11 40.08 -10.38
C THR A 413 -9.68 41.50 -10.76
N HIS A 414 -8.41 41.83 -10.57
CA HIS A 414 -7.82 43.08 -11.04
C HIS A 414 -6.52 42.80 -11.80
N GLY A 415 -6.61 42.71 -13.13
CA GLY A 415 -5.48 42.34 -13.98
C GLY A 415 -5.00 40.92 -13.68
N ALA A 416 -3.72 40.79 -13.31
CA ALA A 416 -3.08 39.50 -12.95
C ALA A 416 -3.12 39.19 -11.45
N ARG A 417 -3.84 39.98 -10.65
CA ARG A 417 -3.95 39.79 -9.19
C ARG A 417 -5.43 39.74 -8.77
N ALA A 418 -5.67 39.16 -7.61
CA ALA A 418 -6.97 39.20 -6.95
C ALA A 418 -7.04 40.39 -6.00
N GLN A 419 -8.14 41.12 -6.05
CA GLN A 419 -8.43 42.24 -5.18
C GLN A 419 -9.42 41.78 -4.11
N LEU A 420 -8.96 41.69 -2.87
CA LEU A 420 -9.78 41.46 -1.69
C LEU A 420 -9.95 42.78 -0.94
N ASP A 421 -11.18 43.28 -0.82
CA ASP A 421 -11.48 44.53 -0.12
C ASP A 421 -12.25 44.25 1.18
N LEU A 422 -11.76 44.78 2.31
CA LEU A 422 -12.52 44.90 3.56
C LEU A 422 -13.13 46.30 3.64
N VAL A 423 -14.45 46.37 3.45
CA VAL A 423 -15.22 47.60 3.25
C VAL A 423 -16.03 47.94 4.51
N TRP A 424 -16.09 49.21 4.86
CA TRP A 424 -16.99 49.75 5.88
C TRP A 424 -17.61 51.07 5.42
N THR A 425 -18.67 51.47 6.11
CA THR A 425 -19.28 52.80 5.95
C THR A 425 -19.08 53.57 7.25
N GLY A 426 -18.48 54.76 7.21
CA GLY A 426 -18.18 55.48 8.44
C GLY A 426 -17.14 56.60 8.32
N PRO A 427 -16.55 57.01 9.47
CA PRO A 427 -15.61 58.12 9.54
C PRO A 427 -14.34 57.85 8.73
N ALA A 428 -13.72 58.93 8.26
CA ALA A 428 -12.48 58.87 7.50
C ALA A 428 -11.28 58.60 8.41
N MET A 429 -10.39 57.71 7.97
CA MET A 429 -9.13 57.40 8.64
C MET A 429 -7.98 58.20 8.03
N SER A 430 -6.98 58.52 8.84
CA SER A 430 -5.71 59.07 8.35
C SER A 430 -4.79 57.95 7.85
N THR A 431 -3.98 58.21 6.83
CA THR A 431 -2.98 57.24 6.35
C THR A 431 -1.92 56.90 7.41
N GLU A 432 -1.68 57.80 8.37
CA GLU A 432 -0.77 57.58 9.49
C GLU A 432 -1.29 56.50 10.46
N THR A 433 -2.59 56.50 10.74
CA THR A 433 -3.24 55.47 11.57
C THR A 433 -3.12 54.08 10.93
N VAL A 434 -3.29 54.00 9.60
CA VAL A 434 -3.16 52.73 8.85
C VAL A 434 -1.74 52.19 8.94
N MET A 435 -0.72 53.04 8.75
CA MET A 435 0.69 52.63 8.86
C MET A 435 1.02 52.13 10.27
N GLY A 436 0.46 52.75 11.31
CA GLY A 436 0.59 52.26 12.68
C GLY A 436 0.00 50.86 12.87
N TRP A 437 -1.22 50.63 12.36
CA TRP A 437 -1.89 49.33 12.43
C TRP A 437 -1.21 48.23 11.60
N GLU A 438 -0.48 48.62 10.56
CA GLU A 438 0.28 47.67 9.73
C GLU A 438 1.45 47.06 10.51
N ILE A 439 2.09 47.86 11.36
CA ILE A 439 3.31 47.53 12.10
C ILE A 439 3.00 46.94 13.48
N ASP A 440 1.87 47.33 14.08
CA ASP A 440 1.46 46.84 15.40
C ASP A 440 1.27 45.30 15.41
N PRO A 441 1.69 44.62 16.50
CA PRO A 441 1.44 43.19 16.65
C PRO A 441 -0.06 42.92 16.74
N MET A 442 -0.52 41.95 15.94
CA MET A 442 -1.94 41.61 15.89
C MET A 442 -2.43 41.06 17.22
N ARG A 443 -3.66 41.42 17.59
CA ARG A 443 -4.36 40.89 18.76
C ARG A 443 -5.58 40.12 18.27
N SER A 444 -5.78 38.91 18.80
CA SER A 444 -6.95 38.08 18.50
C SER A 444 -7.36 37.33 19.77
N GLY A 445 -8.62 37.44 20.16
CA GLY A 445 -9.17 36.70 21.30
C GLY A 445 -8.52 36.98 22.67
N GLY A 446 -7.83 38.11 22.84
CA GLY A 446 -7.11 38.45 24.08
C GLY A 446 -5.65 37.98 24.14
N GLU A 447 -5.18 37.24 23.13
CA GLU A 447 -3.76 36.89 22.96
C GLU A 447 -3.12 37.78 21.88
N THR A 448 -1.91 38.27 22.15
CA THR A 448 -1.07 38.95 21.16
C THR A 448 -0.43 37.91 20.25
N LEU A 449 -0.77 37.92 18.97
CA LEU A 449 0.00 37.20 17.97
C LEU A 449 1.32 37.97 17.74
N PRO A 450 2.45 37.26 17.60
CA PRO A 450 3.74 37.89 17.31
C PRO A 450 3.88 38.38 15.86
N LEU A 451 2.86 38.17 15.01
CA LEU A 451 2.83 38.63 13.63
C LEU A 451 2.11 39.98 13.53
N SER A 452 2.66 40.92 12.79
CA SER A 452 2.00 42.16 12.36
C SER A 452 1.19 41.94 11.08
N VAL A 453 0.30 42.86 10.73
CA VAL A 453 -0.44 42.81 9.46
C VAL A 453 0.53 42.90 8.28
N ARG A 454 1.59 43.71 8.41
CA ARG A 454 2.68 43.82 7.43
C ARG A 454 3.37 42.49 7.17
N ASP A 455 3.72 41.73 8.22
CA ASP A 455 4.38 40.44 8.08
C ASP A 455 3.52 39.44 7.29
N VAL A 456 2.20 39.52 7.47
CA VAL A 456 1.24 38.71 6.71
C VAL A 456 1.23 39.15 5.25
N ILE A 457 1.13 40.45 4.95
CA ILE A 457 1.10 40.99 3.58
C ILE A 457 2.38 40.61 2.82
N GLU A 458 3.55 40.89 3.40
CA GLU A 458 4.85 40.58 2.78
C GLU A 458 5.01 39.07 2.49
N ARG A 459 4.48 38.20 3.35
CA ARG A 459 4.52 36.74 3.14
C ARG A 459 3.68 36.29 1.94
N HIS A 460 2.59 36.98 1.65
CA HIS A 460 1.67 36.61 0.59
C HIS A 460 2.07 37.20 -0.77
N ASP A 461 3.24 37.83 -0.88
CA ASP A 461 3.60 38.72 -2.00
C ASP A 461 2.45 39.70 -2.31
N ALA A 462 1.79 40.18 -1.25
CA ALA A 462 0.60 41.01 -1.35
C ALA A 462 0.95 42.48 -1.14
N GLU A 463 0.05 43.35 -1.54
CA GLU A 463 0.11 44.77 -1.20
C GLU A 463 -1.18 45.18 -0.51
N MET A 464 -1.09 46.05 0.50
CA MET A 464 -2.23 46.57 1.23
C MET A 464 -2.19 48.09 1.25
N TRP A 465 -3.34 48.70 1.03
CA TRP A 465 -3.51 50.13 1.25
C TRP A 465 -4.94 50.49 1.60
N PHE A 466 -5.11 51.71 2.10
CA PHE A 466 -6.40 52.29 2.40
C PHE A 466 -6.85 53.20 1.25
N GLU A 467 -8.08 53.02 0.80
CA GLU A 467 -8.71 53.90 -0.18
C GLU A 467 -10.14 54.21 0.25
N ARG A 468 -10.65 55.35 -0.23
CA ARG A 468 -11.98 55.84 0.09
C ARG A 468 -12.72 56.20 -1.18
N ASP A 469 -13.91 55.65 -1.31
CA ASP A 469 -14.89 56.14 -2.27
C ASP A 469 -15.68 57.31 -1.65
N ARG A 470 -15.48 58.50 -2.21
CA ARG A 470 -16.14 59.73 -1.76
C ARG A 470 -17.63 59.76 -2.10
N VAL A 471 -18.05 59.04 -3.14
CA VAL A 471 -19.45 59.05 -3.63
C VAL A 471 -20.31 58.13 -2.78
N SER A 472 -19.83 56.91 -2.49
CA SER A 472 -20.55 55.95 -1.66
C SER A 472 -20.31 56.12 -0.15
N HIS A 473 -19.45 57.05 0.25
CA HIS A 473 -19.00 57.24 1.64
C HIS A 473 -18.43 55.95 2.27
N GLN A 474 -17.83 55.08 1.45
CA GLN A 474 -17.22 53.83 1.88
C GLN A 474 -15.70 53.97 1.97
N GLY A 475 -15.14 53.48 3.07
CA GLY A 475 -13.71 53.23 3.22
C GLY A 475 -13.44 51.75 3.01
N PHE A 476 -12.28 51.41 2.45
CA PHE A 476 -11.88 50.02 2.34
C PHE A 476 -10.37 49.82 2.46
N PHE A 477 -9.99 48.71 3.07
CA PHE A 477 -8.65 48.16 2.98
C PHE A 477 -8.61 47.25 1.77
N ARG A 478 -7.75 47.58 0.81
CA ARG A 478 -7.55 46.78 -0.39
C ARG A 478 -6.32 45.92 -0.23
N PHE A 479 -6.47 44.63 -0.48
CA PHE A 479 -5.39 43.65 -0.53
C PHE A 479 -5.26 43.13 -1.97
N LEU A 480 -4.10 43.31 -2.58
CA LEU A 480 -3.76 42.69 -3.85
C LEU A 480 -3.03 41.37 -3.62
N LEU A 481 -3.70 40.27 -3.90
CA LEU A 481 -3.21 38.91 -3.69
C LEU A 481 -2.78 38.27 -5.01
N PRO A 482 -1.74 37.41 -5.02
CA PRO A 482 -1.39 36.63 -6.20
C PRO A 482 -2.49 35.61 -6.53
N LEU A 483 -2.81 35.49 -7.82
CA LEU A 483 -3.69 34.44 -8.33
C LEU A 483 -2.94 33.11 -8.38
N ALA A 484 -3.62 32.02 -8.03
CA ALA A 484 -3.13 30.68 -8.31
C ALA A 484 -3.47 30.29 -9.76
N SER A 485 -2.59 29.52 -10.40
CA SER A 485 -2.90 28.88 -11.69
C SER A 485 -4.11 27.98 -11.49
N SER A 486 -5.13 28.09 -12.35
CA SER A 486 -6.29 27.19 -12.35
C SER A 486 -5.84 25.73 -12.21
N GLY A 487 -6.49 24.95 -11.34
CA GLY A 487 -6.08 23.61 -10.86
C GLY A 487 -5.83 22.47 -11.87
N ASP A 488 -5.52 22.76 -13.13
CA ASP A 488 -5.08 21.78 -14.14
C ASP A 488 -3.70 21.18 -13.83
N GLU A 489 -2.77 21.93 -13.21
CA GLU A 489 -1.44 21.38 -12.84
C GLU A 489 -1.50 20.40 -11.65
N VAL A 490 -2.48 20.55 -10.74
CA VAL A 490 -2.68 19.60 -9.63
C VAL A 490 -3.21 18.27 -10.16
N ARG A 491 -4.02 18.27 -11.23
CA ARG A 491 -4.46 17.04 -11.93
C ARG A 491 -3.32 16.30 -12.61
N GLU A 492 -2.32 17.00 -13.14
CA GLU A 492 -1.12 16.36 -13.71
C GLU A 492 -0.18 15.77 -12.65
N ARG A 493 -0.03 16.42 -11.47
CA ARG A 493 0.75 15.85 -10.35
C ARG A 493 0.11 14.62 -9.71
N THR A 494 -1.21 14.44 -9.91
CA THR A 494 -1.98 13.29 -9.44
C THR A 494 -2.05 12.18 -10.49
N MET A 495 -1.34 12.30 -11.62
CA MET A 495 -1.12 11.15 -12.50
C MET A 495 -0.29 10.11 -11.75
N PRO A 496 -0.81 8.88 -11.54
CA PRO A 496 -0.04 7.84 -10.90
C PRO A 496 1.15 7.52 -11.82
N VAL A 497 2.36 7.87 -11.37
CA VAL A 497 3.61 7.43 -11.99
C VAL A 497 3.59 5.91 -12.01
N GLY A 498 3.23 5.33 -13.15
CA GLY A 498 3.39 3.92 -13.50
C GLY A 498 2.76 2.92 -12.52
N SER A 499 1.59 2.40 -12.88
CA SER A 499 0.96 1.21 -12.27
C SER A 499 1.76 -0.08 -12.49
N ARG A 500 3.07 -0.10 -12.17
CA ARG A 500 3.71 -1.35 -11.80
C ARG A 500 3.44 -1.52 -10.32
N SER A 501 2.40 -2.30 -10.03
CA SER A 501 2.26 -2.96 -8.75
C SER A 501 3.59 -3.66 -8.46
N GLU A 502 4.45 -3.04 -7.67
CA GLU A 502 5.58 -3.72 -7.05
C GLU A 502 4.93 -4.78 -6.17
N PHE A 503 4.94 -6.01 -6.67
CA PHE A 503 4.31 -7.13 -6.02
C PHE A 503 5.02 -7.31 -4.68
N PHE A 504 4.32 -6.90 -3.62
CA PHE A 504 4.66 -7.27 -2.26
C PHE A 504 4.72 -8.80 -2.19
N ASP A 505 5.93 -9.33 -2.02
CA ASP A 505 6.17 -10.77 -1.94
C ASP A 505 6.07 -11.21 -0.48
N PHE A 506 4.84 -11.57 -0.09
CA PHE A 506 4.54 -12.06 1.24
C PHE A 506 5.07 -13.49 1.47
N ASP A 507 5.43 -14.23 0.42
CA ASP A 507 5.92 -15.62 0.54
C ASP A 507 7.33 -15.67 1.18
N LEU A 508 8.02 -14.52 1.25
CA LEU A 508 9.30 -14.37 1.96
C LEU A 508 9.18 -14.42 3.49
N LEU A 509 7.98 -14.20 4.05
CA LEU A 509 7.74 -14.40 5.50
C LEU A 509 7.79 -15.90 5.85
N ASP A 510 7.21 -16.75 4.99
CA ASP A 510 7.10 -18.18 5.25
C ASP A 510 8.41 -18.95 4.95
N ALA A 511 9.20 -18.47 3.97
CA ALA A 511 10.41 -19.15 3.50
C ALA A 511 11.50 -19.31 4.57
N THR A 512 11.54 -18.46 5.61
CA THR A 512 12.52 -18.55 6.70
C THR A 512 12.05 -19.34 7.92
N GLY A 513 10.75 -19.65 8.03
CA GLY A 513 10.21 -20.48 9.10
C GLY A 513 10.25 -21.99 8.81
N GLY A 514 10.35 -22.39 7.54
CA GLY A 514 10.17 -23.78 7.10
C GLY A 514 11.42 -24.69 7.08
N ASP A 515 12.63 -24.14 7.24
CA ASP A 515 13.87 -24.92 6.98
C ASP A 515 14.34 -25.80 8.16
N THR A 516 13.63 -25.78 9.30
CA THR A 516 13.95 -26.62 10.46
C THR A 516 13.14 -27.91 10.56
N VAL A 517 12.08 -28.11 9.76
CA VAL A 517 11.20 -29.31 9.87
C VAL A 517 11.49 -30.38 8.81
N ARG A 518 12.23 -30.05 7.74
CA ARG A 518 12.37 -30.97 6.58
C ARG A 518 13.59 -31.89 6.58
N ARG A 519 14.44 -31.87 7.62
CA ARG A 519 15.68 -32.68 7.66
C ARG A 519 15.63 -33.93 8.54
N THR A 520 14.49 -34.29 9.11
CA THR A 520 14.30 -35.53 9.88
C THR A 520 13.07 -36.30 9.43
N ALA A 521 13.05 -36.75 8.17
CA ALA A 521 12.21 -37.86 7.73
C ALA A 521 12.60 -38.30 6.31
N ALA A 522 13.60 -39.17 6.21
CA ALA A 522 13.64 -40.19 5.17
C ALA A 522 14.38 -41.40 5.75
N PRO A 523 13.88 -42.63 5.53
CA PRO A 523 14.38 -43.86 6.17
C PRO A 523 15.80 -44.24 5.75
#